data_AF-Q0C979-F1
#
_entry.id   AF-Q0C979-F1
#
_cell.length_a   1.000
_cell.length_b   1.000
_cell.length_c   1.000
_cell.angle_alpha   90.00
_cell.angle_beta   90.00
_cell.angle_gamma   90.00
#
_symmetry.space_group_name_H-M   'P 1'
#
loop_
_entity.id
_entity.type
_entity.pdbx_description
1 polymer ?
#
loop_
_entity_poly.entity_id
_entity_poly.type
_entity_poly.pdbx_seq_one_letter_code
_entity_poly.pdbx_strand_id
1 'polypeptide(L)'
;MARFLPALLVLPLVGAIPAPAPMPMPTPPGIPSAATAQNQLAGLTVAAQGSSDGYDRDLFPHWDSQGNSCDTRDIVLIRDGTNVKQGSSCAVSGTWYSPYDGATWTDPSDVDIDHVVPLSNAWKVCPVSLEPSVADVYSPARRNGRLPSARSLPTT
;
A
#
# COMPACT_ATOMS: atom_id res chain seq x y z
N MET A 1 8.17 1.14 -75.79
CA MET A 1 7.18 0.26 -75.13
C MET A 1 7.20 0.58 -73.64
N ALA A 2 6.30 1.44 -73.16
CA ALA A 2 6.28 1.89 -71.76
C ALA A 2 5.53 0.86 -70.90
N ARG A 3 6.22 0.28 -69.91
CA ARG A 3 5.64 -0.67 -68.96
C ARG A 3 5.14 0.09 -67.73
N PHE A 4 3.83 0.08 -67.51
CA PHE A 4 3.21 0.57 -66.28
C PHE A 4 3.32 -0.50 -65.18
N LEU A 5 3.91 -0.18 -64.03
CA LEU A 5 3.82 -0.99 -62.81
C LEU A 5 2.58 -0.56 -62.02
N PRO A 6 1.72 -1.49 -61.54
CA PRO A 6 0.60 -1.14 -60.68
C PRO A 6 1.12 -0.87 -59.25
N ALA A 7 0.79 0.30 -58.70
CA ALA A 7 1.02 0.63 -57.31
C ALA A 7 0.02 -0.14 -56.43
N LEU A 8 0.51 -1.09 -55.64
CA LEU A 8 -0.29 -1.83 -54.67
C LEU A 8 -0.48 -0.95 -53.41
N LEU A 9 -1.72 -0.51 -53.18
CA LEU A 9 -2.09 0.27 -52.00
C LEU A 9 -2.29 -0.70 -50.80
N VAL A 10 -1.38 -0.68 -49.83
CA VAL A 10 -1.48 -1.45 -48.58
C VAL A 10 -2.18 -0.57 -47.53
N LEU A 11 -3.42 -0.90 -47.17
CA LEU A 11 -4.12 -0.27 -46.05
C LEU A 11 -3.63 -0.88 -44.72
N PRO A 12 -3.19 -0.09 -43.72
CA PRO A 12 -2.87 -0.62 -42.41
C PRO A 12 -4.18 -0.92 -41.65
N LEU A 13 -4.42 -2.20 -41.36
CA LEU A 13 -5.49 -2.62 -40.47
C LEU A 13 -5.05 -2.34 -39.01
N VAL A 14 -5.42 -1.18 -38.49
CA VAL A 14 -5.23 -0.86 -37.07
C VAL A 14 -6.27 -1.65 -36.27
N GLY A 15 -5.87 -2.81 -35.75
CA GLY A 15 -6.69 -3.61 -34.84
C GLY A 15 -6.88 -2.87 -33.51
N ALA A 16 -8.13 -2.67 -33.11
CA ALA A 16 -8.46 -2.13 -31.79
C ALA A 16 -8.01 -3.11 -30.71
N ILE A 17 -7.06 -2.71 -29.87
CA ILE A 17 -6.67 -3.48 -28.69
C ILE A 17 -7.78 -3.30 -27.64
N PRO A 18 -8.47 -4.37 -27.20
CA PRO A 18 -9.46 -4.25 -26.14
C PRO A 18 -8.77 -3.81 -24.84
N ALA A 19 -9.33 -2.81 -24.16
CA ALA A 19 -8.85 -2.38 -22.86
C ALA A 19 -8.94 -3.54 -21.85
N PRO A 20 -7.95 -3.70 -20.96
CA PRO A 20 -8.02 -4.72 -19.92
C PRO A 20 -9.26 -4.48 -19.05
N ALA A 21 -10.06 -5.54 -18.86
CA ALA A 21 -11.20 -5.48 -17.96
C ALA A 21 -10.71 -5.21 -16.53
N PRO A 22 -11.41 -4.36 -15.75
CA PRO A 22 -11.07 -4.15 -14.35
C PRO A 22 -11.12 -5.51 -13.62
N MET A 23 -10.01 -5.89 -13.01
CA MET A 23 -9.97 -7.11 -12.20
C MET A 23 -10.91 -6.93 -11.00
N PRO A 24 -11.70 -7.94 -10.62
CA PRO A 24 -12.52 -7.87 -9.42
C PRO A 24 -11.62 -7.64 -8.20
N MET A 25 -11.73 -6.48 -7.55
CA MET A 25 -11.09 -6.31 -6.25
C MET A 25 -11.83 -7.17 -5.24
N PRO A 26 -11.13 -7.94 -4.38
CA PRO A 26 -11.77 -8.66 -3.29
C PRO A 26 -12.54 -7.65 -2.43
N THR A 27 -13.86 -7.69 -2.45
CA THR A 27 -14.69 -6.94 -1.50
C THR A 27 -14.92 -7.80 -0.27
N PRO A 28 -14.48 -7.38 0.92
CA PRO A 28 -14.83 -8.05 2.17
C PRO A 28 -16.36 -8.26 2.28
N PRO A 29 -16.84 -9.40 2.80
CA PRO A 29 -18.27 -9.55 3.05
C PRO A 29 -18.74 -8.55 4.12
N GLY A 30 -19.98 -8.05 3.98
CA GLY A 30 -20.61 -7.17 4.98
C GLY A 30 -20.33 -5.67 4.83
N ILE A 31 -19.89 -5.20 3.65
CA ILE A 31 -19.72 -3.74 3.42
C ILE A 31 -21.10 -3.04 3.48
N PRO A 32 -21.27 -2.00 4.32
CA PRO A 32 -22.51 -1.25 4.39
C PRO A 32 -22.77 -0.47 3.09
N SER A 33 -24.03 -0.09 2.87
CA SER A 33 -24.36 0.87 1.79
C SER A 33 -23.67 2.21 2.03
N ALA A 34 -23.41 2.99 0.98
CA ALA A 34 -22.81 4.32 1.12
C ALA A 34 -23.62 5.23 2.07
N ALA A 35 -24.95 5.18 2.00
CA ALA A 35 -25.82 5.93 2.90
C ALA A 35 -25.68 5.48 4.36
N THR A 36 -25.59 4.16 4.59
CA THR A 36 -25.36 3.60 5.93
C THR A 36 -24.00 4.03 6.49
N ALA A 37 -22.93 3.94 5.67
CA ALA A 37 -21.59 4.36 6.07
C ALA A 37 -21.52 5.86 6.39
N GLN A 38 -22.20 6.71 5.60
CA GLN A 38 -22.28 8.15 5.86
C GLN A 38 -23.01 8.46 7.17
N ASN A 39 -24.12 7.77 7.45
CA ASN A 39 -24.84 7.93 8.72
C ASN A 39 -23.99 7.48 9.92
N GLN A 40 -23.24 6.38 9.79
CA GLN A 40 -22.32 5.91 10.82
C GLN A 40 -21.18 6.92 11.05
N LEU A 41 -20.58 7.43 9.98
CA LEU A 41 -19.53 8.45 10.03
C LEU A 41 -20.02 9.74 10.71
N ALA A 42 -21.22 10.20 10.36
CA ALA A 42 -21.83 11.39 10.97
C ALA A 42 -22.17 11.19 12.46
N GLY A 43 -22.30 9.94 12.92
CA GLY A 43 -22.51 9.59 14.32
C GLY A 43 -21.23 9.48 15.14
N LEU A 44 -20.03 9.58 14.53
CA LEU A 44 -18.77 9.54 15.27
C LEU A 44 -18.55 10.85 16.04
N THR A 45 -18.20 10.71 17.32
CA THR A 45 -17.77 11.85 18.14
C THR A 45 -16.39 12.30 17.71
N VAL A 46 -16.27 13.54 17.23
CA VAL A 46 -14.97 14.17 16.98
C VAL A 46 -14.40 14.65 18.31
N ALA A 47 -13.25 14.11 18.69
CA ALA A 47 -12.51 14.52 19.87
C ALA A 47 -11.28 15.34 19.50
N ALA A 48 -10.80 16.15 20.45
CA ALA A 48 -9.48 16.77 20.31
C ALA A 48 -8.39 15.70 20.34
N GLN A 49 -7.28 15.95 19.64
CA GLN A 49 -6.10 15.09 19.71
C GLN A 49 -5.56 15.05 21.15
N GLY A 50 -5.15 13.86 21.61
CA GLY A 50 -4.54 13.65 22.92
C GLY A 50 -3.12 14.20 23.03
N SER A 51 -2.56 14.17 24.24
CA SER A 51 -1.19 14.63 24.50
C SER A 51 -0.14 13.70 23.88
N SER A 52 1.02 14.26 23.54
CA SER A 52 2.24 13.49 23.22
C SER A 52 3.02 13.06 24.44
N ASP A 53 2.62 13.47 25.65
CA ASP A 53 3.33 13.14 26.88
C ASP A 53 3.47 11.62 27.04
N GLY A 54 4.68 11.19 27.40
CA GLY A 54 5.00 9.76 27.53
C GLY A 54 5.20 9.01 26.21
N TYR A 55 5.05 9.68 25.04
CA TYR A 55 5.39 9.06 23.76
C TYR A 55 6.90 8.78 23.72
N ASP A 56 7.23 7.51 23.48
CA ASP A 56 8.58 7.05 23.20
C ASP A 56 8.52 6.03 22.06
N ARG A 57 9.41 6.19 21.07
CA ARG A 57 9.49 5.31 19.90
C ARG A 57 9.88 3.89 20.30
N ASP A 58 10.61 3.73 21.40
CA ASP A 58 11.08 2.45 21.89
C ASP A 58 9.96 1.61 22.53
N LEU A 59 8.81 2.22 22.84
CA LEU A 59 7.59 1.53 23.28
C LEU A 59 6.87 0.79 22.14
N PHE A 60 7.34 0.96 20.89
CA PHE A 60 6.82 0.30 19.70
C PHE A 60 7.91 -0.63 19.14
N PRO A 61 8.13 -1.80 19.75
CA PRO A 61 9.15 -2.75 19.30
C PRO A 61 8.89 -3.17 17.85
N HIS A 62 9.97 -3.32 17.08
CA HIS A 62 9.83 -3.65 15.68
C HIS A 62 9.87 -5.17 15.44
N TRP A 63 8.83 -5.58 14.72
CA TRP A 63 8.37 -6.89 14.29
C TRP A 63 8.02 -7.88 15.39
N ASP A 64 6.70 -8.01 15.60
CA ASP A 64 6.13 -9.13 16.33
C ASP A 64 6.21 -10.41 15.51
N SER A 65 6.41 -11.52 16.22
CA SER A 65 6.35 -12.87 15.65
C SER A 65 4.95 -13.15 15.14
N GLN A 66 4.87 -13.62 13.90
CA GLN A 66 3.64 -14.07 13.24
C GLN A 66 3.56 -15.61 13.21
N GLY A 67 4.45 -16.29 13.93
CA GLY A 67 4.59 -17.74 13.89
C GLY A 67 5.33 -18.22 12.65
N ASN A 68 5.59 -19.53 12.58
CA ASN A 68 6.22 -20.18 11.43
C ASN A 68 7.60 -19.60 11.04
N SER A 69 8.33 -19.05 12.02
CA SER A 69 9.58 -18.30 11.82
C SER A 69 9.45 -17.00 11.02
N CYS A 70 8.23 -16.52 10.79
CA CYS A 70 7.95 -15.24 10.17
C CYS A 70 7.71 -14.18 11.23
N ASP A 71 8.16 -12.97 10.94
CA ASP A 71 7.74 -11.78 11.67
C ASP A 71 6.72 -10.97 10.84
N THR A 72 6.26 -9.85 11.40
CA THR A 72 5.28 -8.99 10.75
C THR A 72 5.80 -8.39 9.44
N ARG A 73 7.12 -8.18 9.29
CA ARG A 73 7.74 -7.73 8.04
C ARG A 73 7.50 -8.73 6.93
N ASP A 74 7.77 -9.99 7.24
CA ASP A 74 7.72 -11.07 6.25
C ASP A 74 6.30 -11.21 5.71
N ILE A 75 5.30 -11.13 6.60
CA ILE A 75 3.89 -11.18 6.20
C ILE A 75 3.52 -10.03 5.26
N VAL A 76 3.99 -8.80 5.53
CA VAL A 76 3.73 -7.66 4.65
C VAL A 76 4.45 -7.84 3.29
N LEU A 77 5.71 -8.29 3.31
CA LEU A 77 6.44 -8.56 2.07
C LEU A 77 5.76 -9.65 1.22
N ILE A 78 5.19 -10.67 1.87
CA ILE A 78 4.44 -11.73 1.20
C ILE A 78 3.13 -11.20 0.60
N ARG A 79 2.42 -10.36 1.36
CA ARG A 79 1.13 -9.78 0.95
C ARG A 79 1.26 -8.82 -0.22
N ASP A 80 2.24 -7.93 -0.18
CA ASP A 80 2.35 -6.79 -1.10
C ASP A 80 3.31 -7.04 -2.27
N GLY A 81 4.02 -8.18 -2.26
CA GLY A 81 4.91 -8.57 -3.33
C GLY A 81 4.20 -9.24 -4.49
N THR A 82 4.82 -9.16 -5.66
CA THR A 82 4.46 -9.94 -6.85
C THR A 82 5.50 -11.04 -7.08
N ASN A 83 5.07 -12.17 -7.65
CA ASN A 83 5.93 -13.35 -7.87
C ASN A 83 6.67 -13.81 -6.60
N VAL A 84 6.01 -13.67 -5.45
CA VAL A 84 6.61 -13.97 -4.15
C VAL A 84 6.92 -15.46 -4.00
N LYS A 85 8.09 -15.76 -3.44
CA LYS A 85 8.46 -17.09 -2.95
C LYS A 85 8.93 -16.97 -1.51
N GLN A 86 8.46 -17.88 -0.66
CA GLN A 86 8.86 -18.03 0.73
C GLN A 86 9.72 -19.29 0.87
N GLY A 87 10.93 -19.12 1.39
CA GLY A 87 11.88 -20.20 1.67
C GLY A 87 11.80 -20.72 3.11
N SER A 88 12.78 -21.53 3.50
CA SER A 88 12.96 -21.93 4.91
C SER A 88 13.20 -20.72 5.80
N SER A 89 12.74 -20.79 7.06
CA SER A 89 12.87 -19.71 8.04
C SER A 89 12.28 -18.37 7.56
N CYS A 90 11.21 -18.44 6.78
CA CYS A 90 10.49 -17.28 6.23
C CYS A 90 11.31 -16.34 5.33
N ALA A 91 12.38 -16.81 4.69
CA ALA A 91 13.10 -16.00 3.72
C ALA A 91 12.18 -15.64 2.53
N VAL A 92 11.87 -14.35 2.36
CA VAL A 92 10.98 -13.87 1.29
C VAL A 92 11.79 -13.36 0.10
N SER A 93 11.38 -13.70 -1.12
CA SER A 93 11.85 -13.10 -2.38
C SER A 93 10.66 -12.74 -3.26
N GLY A 94 10.80 -11.76 -4.15
CA GLY A 94 9.69 -11.27 -4.95
C GLY A 94 10.01 -9.97 -5.66
N THR A 95 8.96 -9.23 -6.00
CA THR A 95 9.08 -7.91 -6.64
C THR A 95 8.03 -6.97 -6.06
N TRP A 96 8.45 -5.78 -5.62
CA TRP A 96 7.60 -4.81 -4.94
C TRP A 96 7.61 -3.47 -5.68
N TYR A 97 6.43 -3.00 -6.06
CA TYR A 97 6.27 -1.65 -6.60
C TYR A 97 6.03 -0.66 -5.45
N SER A 98 6.77 0.44 -5.41
CA SER A 98 6.55 1.48 -4.41
C SER A 98 5.71 2.62 -4.99
N PRO A 99 4.55 2.92 -4.40
CA PRO A 99 3.72 4.05 -4.82
C PRO A 99 4.34 5.41 -4.46
N TYR A 100 5.37 5.43 -3.60
CA TYR A 100 5.98 6.66 -3.08
C TYR A 100 7.04 7.25 -4.03
N ASP A 101 7.75 6.41 -4.76
CA ASP A 101 8.78 6.82 -5.71
C ASP A 101 8.56 6.29 -7.14
N GLY A 102 7.54 5.44 -7.35
CA GLY A 102 7.20 4.86 -8.65
C GLY A 102 8.18 3.79 -9.13
N ALA A 103 9.11 3.35 -8.29
CA ALA A 103 10.10 2.34 -8.63
C ALA A 103 9.64 0.92 -8.28
N THR A 104 10.28 -0.05 -8.92
CA THR A 104 10.08 -1.48 -8.66
C THR A 104 11.37 -2.08 -8.11
N TRP A 105 11.25 -2.80 -7.00
CA TRP A 105 12.36 -3.35 -6.22
C TRP A 105 12.30 -4.87 -6.21
N THR A 106 13.47 -5.52 -6.28
CA THR A 106 13.59 -6.99 -6.27
C THR A 106 14.44 -7.53 -5.13
N ASP A 107 15.26 -6.68 -4.50
CA ASP A 107 15.96 -7.02 -3.26
C ASP A 107 15.05 -6.68 -2.07
N PRO A 108 14.61 -7.67 -1.28
CA PRO A 108 13.77 -7.42 -0.11
C PRO A 108 14.44 -6.51 0.92
N SER A 109 15.78 -6.45 0.98
CA SER A 109 16.51 -5.61 1.95
C SER A 109 16.53 -4.12 1.59
N ASP A 110 16.20 -3.78 0.34
CA ASP A 110 16.02 -2.38 -0.12
C ASP A 110 14.60 -1.84 0.15
N VAL A 111 13.67 -2.72 0.54
CA VAL A 111 12.28 -2.41 0.83
C VAL A 111 12.08 -2.23 2.33
N ASP A 112 11.74 -1.01 2.72
CA ASP A 112 11.23 -0.67 4.03
C ASP A 112 9.72 -0.84 4.07
N ILE A 113 9.21 -1.21 5.24
CA ILE A 113 7.78 -1.33 5.50
C ILE A 113 7.44 -0.26 6.54
N ASP A 114 6.66 0.73 6.13
CA ASP A 114 6.37 1.89 6.97
C ASP A 114 4.89 1.95 7.35
N HIS A 115 4.61 2.64 8.46
CA HIS A 115 3.27 2.91 8.92
C HIS A 115 2.70 4.10 8.12
N VAL A 116 1.58 3.89 7.42
CA VAL A 116 0.90 4.97 6.70
C VAL A 116 0.42 6.06 7.66
N VAL A 117 -0.03 5.65 8.85
CA VAL A 117 -0.31 6.56 9.97
C VAL A 117 0.89 6.51 10.92
N PRO A 118 1.56 7.65 11.20
CA PRO A 118 2.73 7.64 12.10
C PRO A 118 2.37 7.10 13.48
N LEU A 119 3.26 6.30 14.09
CA LEU A 119 3.10 5.77 15.45
C LEU A 119 2.83 6.87 16.49
N SER A 120 3.43 8.05 16.33
CA SER A 120 3.18 9.20 17.21
C SER A 120 1.78 9.78 17.06
N ASN A 121 1.15 9.64 15.89
CA ASN A 121 -0.24 9.99 15.69
C ASN A 121 -1.14 8.96 16.38
N ALA A 122 -0.85 7.65 16.20
CA ALA A 122 -1.57 6.57 16.89
C ALA A 122 -1.59 6.79 18.41
N TRP A 123 -0.46 7.16 19.03
CA TRP A 123 -0.38 7.50 20.46
C TRP A 123 -1.39 8.57 20.89
N LYS A 124 -1.55 9.62 20.09
CA LYS A 124 -2.39 10.78 20.44
C LYS A 124 -3.87 10.55 20.16
N VAL A 125 -4.21 9.63 19.25
CA VAL A 125 -5.60 9.42 18.81
C VAL A 125 -6.20 8.12 19.34
N CYS A 126 -5.37 7.17 19.82
CA CYS A 126 -5.85 5.92 20.37
C CYS A 126 -5.92 6.01 21.91
N PRO A 127 -7.09 5.85 22.54
CA PRO A 127 -7.16 5.65 23.98
C PRO A 127 -6.45 4.33 24.34
N VAL A 128 -5.72 4.32 25.46
CA VAL A 128 -4.88 3.20 25.98
C VAL A 128 -5.63 1.85 26.11
N SER A 129 -6.95 1.83 25.90
CA SER A 129 -7.83 0.65 25.97
C SER A 129 -8.16 0.00 24.62
N LEU A 130 -7.66 0.52 23.50
CA LEU A 130 -7.74 -0.17 22.20
C LEU A 130 -6.37 -0.75 21.87
N GLU A 131 -6.32 -2.07 21.66
CA GLU A 131 -5.11 -2.78 21.23
C GLU A 131 -4.38 -1.99 20.13
N PRO A 132 -3.06 -1.74 20.24
CA PRO A 132 -2.32 -0.87 19.33
C PRO A 132 -2.34 -1.31 17.85
N SER A 133 -2.79 -2.54 17.56
CA SER A 133 -2.74 -3.17 16.24
C SER A 133 -3.78 -2.67 15.21
N VAL A 134 -4.79 -1.90 15.60
CA VAL A 134 -5.89 -1.54 14.68
C VAL A 134 -5.53 -0.38 13.73
N ALA A 135 -4.42 0.32 13.96
CA ALA A 135 -4.01 1.49 13.15
C ALA A 135 -2.88 1.19 12.13
N ASP A 136 -2.33 -0.02 12.13
CA ASP A 136 -1.09 -0.30 11.41
C ASP A 136 -1.37 -0.74 9.96
N VAL A 137 -1.72 0.24 9.12
CA VAL A 137 -1.64 0.05 7.67
C VAL A 137 -0.19 0.20 7.26
N TYR A 138 0.43 -0.92 6.92
CA TYR A 138 1.79 -0.97 6.40
C TYR A 138 1.83 -0.78 4.88
N SER A 139 2.87 -0.12 4.37
CA SER A 139 3.11 0.00 2.92
C SER A 139 4.61 -0.13 2.55
N PRO A 140 4.94 -0.77 1.42
CA PRO A 140 6.32 -0.85 0.92
C PRO A 140 6.86 0.51 0.43
N ALA A 141 8.03 0.89 0.93
CA ALA A 141 8.75 2.10 0.56
C ALA A 141 10.26 1.83 0.41
N ARG A 142 11.01 2.77 -0.15
CA ARG A 142 12.48 2.67 -0.24
C ARG A 142 13.14 3.15 1.05
N ARG A 143 14.15 2.42 1.52
CA ARG A 143 15.02 2.73 2.68
C ARG A 143 15.70 4.10 2.71
N ASN A 144 15.62 4.89 1.64
CA ASN A 144 16.23 6.21 1.54
C ASN A 144 15.45 7.15 0.59
N GLY A 145 14.14 6.96 0.43
CA GLY A 145 13.28 7.90 -0.27
C GLY A 145 12.87 9.04 0.67
N ARG A 146 13.41 10.25 0.46
CA ARG A 146 12.86 11.46 1.07
C ARG A 146 11.39 11.54 0.66
N LEU A 147 10.46 11.31 1.60
CA LEU A 147 9.04 11.63 1.38
C LEU A 147 9.01 13.01 0.71
N PRO A 148 8.41 13.17 -0.49
CA PRO A 148 8.24 14.50 -1.04
C PRO A 148 7.53 15.30 0.03
N SER A 149 8.16 16.41 0.47
CA SER A 149 7.67 17.32 1.51
C SER A 149 6.16 17.33 1.46
N ALA A 150 5.49 16.88 2.54
CA ALA A 150 4.05 16.90 2.65
C ALA A 150 3.57 18.24 2.10
N ARG A 151 2.95 18.22 0.91
CA ARG A 151 2.31 19.41 0.38
C ARG A 151 1.22 19.70 1.39
N SER A 152 1.39 20.79 2.12
CA SER A 152 0.42 21.31 3.06
C SER A 152 -0.95 21.21 2.42
N LEU A 153 -1.82 20.40 3.01
CA LEU A 153 -3.23 20.38 2.64
C LEU A 153 -3.73 21.82 2.81
N PRO A 154 -4.40 22.40 1.81
CA PRO A 154 -4.99 23.72 1.96
C PRO A 154 -6.01 23.64 3.10
N THR A 155 -5.78 24.43 4.13
CA THR A 155 -6.78 24.75 5.14
C THR A 155 -7.88 25.55 4.45
N THR A 156 -9.01 24.91 4.19
CA THR A 156 -10.30 25.57 3.93
C THR A 156 -11.29 25.06 4.93
#